data_AF-A0A7Y4ZF94-F1
#
_entry.id   AF-A0A7Y4ZF94-F1
#
_cell.length_a   1.000
_cell.length_b   1.000
_cell.length_c   1.000
_cell.angle_alpha   90.00
_cell.angle_beta   90.00
_cell.angle_gamma   90.00
#
_symmetry.space_group_name_H-M   'P 1'
#
loop_
_entity.id
_entity.type
_entity.pdbx_description
1 polymer ?
#
loop_
_entity_poly.entity_id
_entity_poly.type
_entity_poly.pdbx_seq_one_letter_code
_entity_poly.pdbx_strand_id
1 'polypeptide(L)'
;MRDGSELEVLRRNSKLTACPHCGQIGTLNAHGWLRGYGAKGSARVERGRRFYCSDRFRRAGCGRTFSMLLASFLGGFVVVTETLWSFVTGVLRGLSRKAAWAQAAGTFFAGSTGYRLWRRIQLAQVALRARLCEVSPPPACEDAVPLAQLVQHLRAVAAAEERECPFAVFQYRFQQHLLG
;
A
#
# COMPACT_ATOMS: atom_id res chain seq x y z
N MET A 1 -4.95 -1.44 -4.47
CA MET A 1 -3.91 -0.63 -5.10
C MET A 1 -3.46 -1.29 -6.37
N ARG A 2 -2.88 -0.52 -7.29
CA ARG A 2 -2.54 -1.00 -8.63
C ARG A 2 -1.10 -0.63 -8.96
N ASP A 3 -0.52 -1.23 -9.98
CA ASP A 3 0.71 -0.68 -10.54
C ASP A 3 0.42 0.45 -11.54
N GLY A 4 1.48 1.04 -12.10
CA GLY A 4 1.36 2.16 -13.03
C GLY A 4 0.60 1.82 -14.31
N SER A 5 0.82 0.62 -14.85
CA SER A 5 0.19 0.17 -16.09
C SER A 5 -1.30 -0.11 -15.89
N GLU A 6 -1.67 -0.74 -14.78
CA GLU A 6 -3.06 -0.99 -14.43
C GLU A 6 -3.82 0.30 -14.08
N LEU A 7 -3.18 1.27 -13.43
CA LEU A 7 -3.79 2.59 -13.22
C LEU A 7 -4.09 3.29 -14.54
N GLU A 8 -3.24 3.10 -15.54
CA GLU A 8 -3.45 3.62 -16.89
C GLU A 8 -4.57 2.89 -17.62
N VAL A 9 -4.68 1.57 -17.48
CA VAL A 9 -5.83 0.81 -17.98
C VAL A 9 -7.13 1.27 -17.31
N LEU A 10 -7.13 1.40 -15.98
CA LEU A 10 -8.29 1.88 -15.22
C LEU A 10 -8.66 3.31 -15.59
N ARG A 11 -7.68 4.16 -15.90
CA ARG A 11 -7.93 5.51 -16.43
C ARG A 11 -8.69 5.43 -17.75
N ARG A 12 -8.19 4.65 -18.71
CA ARG A 12 -8.81 4.48 -20.04
C ARG A 12 -10.22 3.92 -19.91
N ASN A 13 -10.39 2.95 -19.01
CA ASN A 13 -11.65 2.25 -18.77
C ASN A 13 -12.48 2.87 -17.65
N SER A 14 -12.18 4.11 -17.23
CA SER A 14 -12.87 4.74 -16.09
C SER A 14 -14.38 4.82 -16.32
N LYS A 15 -14.81 5.03 -17.57
CA LYS A 15 -16.22 5.04 -17.96
C LYS A 15 -16.91 3.67 -17.87
N LEU A 16 -16.17 2.59 -17.97
CA LEU A 16 -16.68 1.22 -17.86
C LEU A 16 -16.63 0.70 -16.40
N THR A 17 -16.04 1.48 -15.49
CA THR A 17 -15.89 1.10 -14.09
C THR A 17 -17.03 1.69 -13.25
N ALA A 18 -17.62 0.86 -12.39
CA ALA A 18 -18.62 1.30 -11.42
C ALA A 18 -18.00 2.20 -10.34
N CYS A 19 -18.71 3.26 -9.94
CA CYS A 19 -18.30 4.09 -8.82
C CYS A 19 -18.27 3.28 -7.51
N PRO A 20 -17.17 3.29 -6.72
CA PRO A 20 -17.11 2.55 -5.46
C PRO A 20 -18.04 3.13 -4.36
N HIS A 21 -18.62 4.31 -4.58
CA HIS A 21 -19.52 4.95 -3.63
C HIS A 21 -21.00 4.78 -3.96
N CYS A 22 -21.38 4.82 -5.24
CA CYS A 22 -22.78 4.78 -5.66
C CYS A 22 -23.10 3.69 -6.68
N GLY A 23 -22.12 2.90 -7.13
CA GLY A 23 -22.31 1.81 -8.09
C GLY A 23 -22.54 2.26 -9.55
N GLN A 24 -22.79 3.56 -9.80
CA GLN A 24 -23.07 4.06 -11.15
C GLN A 24 -21.90 3.85 -12.12
N ILE A 25 -22.21 3.38 -13.33
CA ILE A 25 -21.27 3.17 -14.44
C ILE A 25 -21.39 4.36 -15.42
N GLY A 26 -20.32 4.68 -16.18
CA GLY A 26 -20.31 5.80 -17.14
C GLY A 26 -20.07 7.18 -16.51
N THR A 27 -20.16 7.29 -15.19
CA THR A 27 -20.08 8.56 -14.45
C THR A 27 -18.66 8.88 -13.98
N LEU A 28 -17.79 7.89 -13.79
CA LEU A 28 -16.41 8.10 -13.35
C LEU A 28 -15.58 8.82 -14.41
N ASN A 29 -14.72 9.73 -13.96
CA ASN A 29 -13.72 10.42 -14.76
C ASN A 29 -12.39 10.36 -14.02
N ALA A 30 -11.31 10.11 -14.74
CA ALA A 30 -9.99 10.21 -14.16
C ALA A 30 -9.62 11.69 -13.94
N HIS A 31 -9.41 12.07 -12.67
CA HIS A 31 -9.26 13.44 -12.20
C HIS A 31 -7.80 13.72 -11.79
N GLY A 32 -6.88 13.66 -12.76
CA GLY A 32 -5.47 13.99 -12.56
C GLY A 32 -4.67 13.00 -11.70
N TRP A 33 -3.37 13.23 -11.64
CA TRP A 33 -2.41 12.40 -10.89
C TRP A 33 -2.33 12.82 -9.43
N LEU A 34 -2.19 11.84 -8.54
CA LEU A 34 -1.77 12.09 -7.17
C LEU A 34 -0.25 12.20 -7.15
N ARG A 35 0.26 13.41 -6.87
CA ARG A 35 1.69 13.68 -6.78
C ARG A 35 2.10 13.97 -5.34
N GLY A 36 3.25 13.47 -4.93
CA GLY A 36 3.82 13.71 -3.61
C GLY A 36 5.32 13.47 -3.60
N TYR A 37 5.97 13.63 -2.46
CA TYR A 37 7.40 13.40 -2.35
C TYR A 37 7.76 11.92 -2.54
N GLY A 38 8.87 11.67 -3.23
CA GLY A 38 9.48 10.35 -3.33
C GLY A 38 10.14 9.91 -2.01
N ALA A 39 10.58 8.66 -1.97
CA ALA A 39 11.27 8.13 -0.78
C ALA A 39 12.67 8.73 -0.59
N LYS A 40 13.29 9.23 -1.67
CA LYS A 40 14.63 9.81 -1.69
C LYS A 40 14.54 11.24 -2.22
N GLY A 41 14.52 12.22 -1.32
CA GLY A 41 14.56 13.64 -1.65
C GLY A 41 13.21 14.34 -1.84
N SER A 42 13.28 15.59 -2.28
CA SER A 42 12.13 16.51 -2.41
C SER A 42 11.44 16.45 -3.78
N ALA A 43 11.88 15.58 -4.68
CA ALA A 43 11.27 15.43 -6.00
C ALA A 43 9.82 14.96 -5.88
N ARG A 44 8.92 15.58 -6.66
CA ARG A 44 7.53 15.15 -6.76
C ARG A 44 7.43 13.96 -7.71
N VAL A 45 6.97 12.83 -7.19
CA VAL A 45 6.71 11.61 -7.95
C VAL A 45 5.22 11.36 -8.06
N GLU A 46 4.83 10.57 -9.06
CA GLU A 46 3.47 10.08 -9.20
C GLU A 46 3.26 8.93 -8.21
N ARG A 47 2.24 9.06 -7.37
CA ARG A 47 1.94 8.15 -6.27
C ARG A 47 0.64 7.38 -6.47
N GLY A 48 -0.13 7.75 -7.48
CA GLY A 48 -1.46 7.24 -7.72
C GLY A 48 -2.27 8.18 -8.60
N ARG A 49 -3.58 7.95 -8.66
CA ARG A 49 -4.50 8.71 -9.50
C ARG A 49 -5.79 8.99 -8.75
N ARG A 50 -6.43 10.13 -9.04
CA ARG A 50 -7.75 10.45 -8.49
C ARG A 50 -8.82 10.16 -9.53
N PHE A 51 -10.01 9.83 -9.06
CA PHE A 51 -11.19 9.56 -9.87
C PHE A 51 -12.37 10.31 -9.27
N TYR A 52 -13.17 10.93 -10.12
CA TYR A 52 -14.33 11.73 -9.74
C TYR A 52 -15.59 11.16 -10.40
N CYS A 53 -16.59 10.83 -9.58
CA CYS A 53 -17.91 10.42 -10.03
C CYS A 53 -18.74 11.65 -10.39
N SER A 54 -18.88 11.93 -11.69
CA SER A 54 -19.48 13.18 -12.16
C SER A 54 -20.98 13.22 -11.96
N ASP A 55 -21.42 14.15 -11.13
CA ASP A 55 -22.79 14.66 -10.99
C ASP A 55 -23.04 15.95 -11.81
N ARG A 56 -21.98 16.51 -12.42
CA ARG A 56 -22.06 17.73 -13.24
C ARG A 56 -22.94 17.55 -14.48
N PHE A 57 -23.56 18.64 -14.91
CA PHE A 57 -24.41 18.71 -16.11
C PHE A 57 -25.55 17.68 -16.09
N ARG A 58 -26.21 17.51 -14.93
CA ARG A 58 -27.31 16.57 -14.71
C ARG A 58 -26.93 15.10 -14.94
N ARG A 59 -25.66 14.74 -14.72
CA ARG A 59 -25.23 13.34 -14.74
C ARG A 59 -25.62 12.64 -13.43
N ALA A 60 -25.87 11.33 -13.50
CA ALA A 60 -26.32 10.52 -12.36
C ALA A 60 -25.21 10.17 -11.34
N GLY A 61 -24.00 10.74 -11.45
CA GLY A 61 -22.93 10.46 -10.49
C GLY A 61 -23.22 11.04 -9.10
N CYS A 62 -22.39 10.67 -8.12
CA CYS A 62 -22.58 11.08 -6.72
C CYS A 62 -21.71 12.26 -6.28
N GLY A 63 -20.92 12.87 -7.19
CA GLY A 63 -20.04 14.00 -6.88
C GLY A 63 -18.82 13.67 -6.02
N ARG A 64 -18.61 12.39 -5.66
CA ARG A 64 -17.48 11.99 -4.80
C ARG A 64 -16.20 11.76 -5.60
N THR A 65 -15.08 12.14 -4.98
CA THR A 65 -13.74 11.84 -5.47
C THR A 65 -13.11 10.76 -4.60
N PHE A 66 -12.45 9.78 -5.22
CA PHE A 66 -11.60 8.83 -4.52
C PHE A 66 -10.21 8.80 -5.15
N SER A 67 -9.23 8.29 -4.40
CA SER A 67 -7.85 8.15 -4.86
C SER A 67 -7.48 6.68 -4.88
N MET A 68 -6.70 6.28 -5.88
CA MET A 68 -6.07 4.98 -5.94
C MET A 68 -4.56 5.17 -5.92
N LEU A 69 -3.93 4.70 -4.84
CA LEU A 69 -2.48 4.70 -4.73
C LEU A 69 -1.87 3.57 -5.54
N LEU A 70 -0.64 3.83 -6.00
CA LEU A 70 0.24 2.78 -6.49
C LEU A 70 0.61 1.87 -5.32
N ALA A 71 0.68 0.55 -5.58
CA ALA A 71 0.96 -0.45 -4.56
C ALA A 71 2.31 -0.27 -3.85
N SER A 72 3.25 0.47 -4.45
CA SER A 72 4.53 0.80 -3.84
C SER A 72 4.43 1.85 -2.72
N PHE A 73 3.32 2.58 -2.59
CA PHE A 73 3.18 3.67 -1.61
C PHE A 73 2.26 3.31 -0.45
N LEU A 74 2.61 3.80 0.74
CA LEU A 74 1.78 3.70 1.93
C LEU A 74 0.79 4.87 2.02
N GLY A 75 -0.47 4.56 2.36
CA GLY A 75 -1.51 5.57 2.58
C GLY A 75 -1.17 6.46 3.78
N GLY A 76 -1.26 7.79 3.61
CA GLY A 76 -0.99 8.75 4.69
C GLY A 76 0.49 8.95 5.05
N PHE A 77 1.43 8.30 4.36
CA PHE A 77 2.87 8.44 4.62
C PHE A 77 3.63 8.85 3.36
N VAL A 78 4.81 9.48 3.51
CA VAL A 78 5.74 9.69 2.37
C VAL A 78 6.55 8.42 2.07
N VAL A 79 6.76 7.61 3.10
CA VAL A 79 7.50 6.35 3.06
C VAL A 79 6.84 5.35 2.13
N VAL A 80 7.67 4.63 1.36
CA VAL A 80 7.24 3.56 0.45
C VAL A 80 7.25 2.20 1.14
N THR A 81 6.52 1.25 0.57
CA THR A 81 6.42 -0.14 1.08
C THR A 81 7.77 -0.81 1.24
N GLU A 82 8.69 -0.60 0.30
CA GLU A 82 10.05 -1.17 0.33
C GLU A 82 10.86 -0.67 1.54
N THR A 83 10.82 0.62 1.85
CA THR A 83 11.47 1.18 3.05
C THR A 83 10.90 0.55 4.32
N LEU A 84 9.58 0.39 4.40
CA LEU A 84 8.96 -0.23 5.56
C LEU A 84 9.30 -1.73 5.66
N TRP A 85 9.37 -2.43 4.52
CA TRP A 85 9.78 -3.83 4.45
C TRP A 85 11.21 -4.02 4.93
N SER A 86 12.15 -3.22 4.42
CA SER A 86 13.55 -3.20 4.85
C SER A 86 13.66 -2.90 6.35
N PHE A 87 12.90 -1.93 6.86
CA PHE A 87 12.87 -1.60 8.28
C PHE A 87 12.40 -2.80 9.13
N VAL A 88 11.25 -3.39 8.80
CA VAL A 88 10.68 -4.51 9.57
C VAL A 88 11.62 -5.73 9.55
N THR A 89 12.15 -6.09 8.37
CA THR A 89 13.07 -7.22 8.24
C THR A 89 14.39 -6.97 8.96
N GLY A 90 14.89 -5.74 9.00
CA GLY A 90 16.07 -5.38 9.80
C GLY A 90 15.86 -5.62 11.29
N VAL A 91 14.71 -5.20 11.84
CA VAL A 91 14.38 -5.46 13.25
C VAL A 91 14.28 -6.96 13.54
N LEU A 92 13.61 -7.72 12.66
CA LEU A 92 13.49 -9.17 12.81
C LEU A 92 14.83 -9.92 12.69
N ARG A 93 15.84 -9.31 12.04
CA ARG A 93 17.22 -9.82 11.98
C ARG A 93 18.06 -9.42 13.20
N GLY A 94 17.45 -8.87 14.25
CA GLY A 94 18.12 -8.53 15.50
C GLY A 94 18.65 -7.10 15.60
N LEU A 95 18.44 -6.25 14.58
CA LEU A 95 18.79 -4.83 14.69
C LEU A 95 17.85 -4.12 15.66
N SER A 96 18.39 -3.14 16.41
CA SER A 96 17.53 -2.23 17.15
C SER A 96 16.61 -1.45 16.20
N ARG A 97 15.42 -1.06 16.67
CA ARG A 97 14.48 -0.24 15.87
C ARG A 97 15.13 1.02 15.30
N LYS A 98 16.00 1.67 16.08
CA LYS A 98 16.75 2.84 15.63
C LYS A 98 17.72 2.50 14.49
N ALA A 99 18.50 1.44 14.65
CA ALA A 99 19.47 1.00 13.63
C ALA A 99 18.79 0.53 12.35
N ALA A 100 17.75 -0.31 12.46
CA ALA A 100 16.99 -0.78 11.32
C ALA A 100 16.31 0.37 10.56
N TRP A 101 15.77 1.37 11.26
CA TRP A 101 15.19 2.54 10.62
C TRP A 101 16.26 3.38 9.92
N ALA A 102 17.38 3.66 10.57
CA ALA A 102 18.48 4.39 9.96
C ALA A 102 19.01 3.71 8.70
N GLN A 103 19.10 2.37 8.72
CA GLN A 103 19.50 1.58 7.56
C GLN A 103 18.47 1.64 6.42
N ALA A 104 17.18 1.50 6.73
CA ALA A 104 16.13 1.45 5.70
C ALA A 104 15.78 2.81 5.11
N ALA A 105 15.77 3.86 5.94
CA ALA A 105 15.26 5.19 5.61
C ALA A 105 16.38 6.24 5.41
N GLY A 106 17.63 5.90 5.76
CA GLY A 106 18.76 6.83 5.73
C GLY A 106 18.52 8.07 6.61
N THR A 107 19.03 9.21 6.15
CA THR A 107 18.84 10.52 6.79
C THR A 107 17.60 11.27 6.28
N PHE A 108 16.84 10.67 5.35
CA PHE A 108 15.70 11.33 4.70
C PHE A 108 14.47 11.48 5.61
N PHE A 109 14.39 10.70 6.69
CA PHE A 109 13.23 10.69 7.57
C PHE A 109 13.65 10.69 9.05
N ALA A 110 12.96 11.52 9.84
CA ALA A 110 13.13 11.53 11.29
C ALA A 110 12.87 10.16 11.91
N GLY A 111 13.65 9.78 12.92
CA GLY A 111 13.51 8.51 13.64
C GLY A 111 12.13 8.28 14.27
N SER A 112 11.43 9.36 14.65
CA SER A 112 10.04 9.31 15.13
C SER A 112 9.07 8.70 14.10
N THR A 113 9.35 8.86 12.80
CA THR A 113 8.58 8.22 11.73
C THR A 113 8.72 6.70 11.80
N GLY A 114 9.93 6.19 12.04
CA GLY A 114 10.18 4.76 12.21
C GLY A 114 9.40 4.17 13.38
N TYR A 115 9.45 4.79 14.56
CA TYR A 115 8.68 4.34 15.72
C TYR A 115 7.17 4.37 15.48
N ARG A 116 6.65 5.41 14.81
CA ARG A 116 5.24 5.51 14.45
C ARG A 116 4.82 4.40 13.49
N LEU A 117 5.62 4.13 12.45
CA LEU A 117 5.36 3.06 11.50
C LEU A 117 5.45 1.68 12.15
N TRP A 118 6.40 1.47 13.06
CA TRP A 118 6.50 0.26 13.86
C TRP A 118 5.23 0.00 14.66
N ARG A 119 4.72 1.02 15.36
CA ARG A 119 3.46 0.89 16.10
C ARG A 119 2.28 0.59 15.17
N ARG A 120 2.22 1.25 14.01
CA ARG A 120 1.15 1.03 13.01
C ARG A 120 1.15 -0.39 12.46
N ILE A 121 2.32 -0.94 12.08
CA ILE A 121 2.37 -2.31 11.58
C ILE A 121 2.00 -3.30 12.67
N GLN A 122 2.41 -3.07 13.92
CA GLN A 122 2.04 -3.91 15.06
C GLN A 122 0.52 -3.99 15.25
N LEU A 123 -0.17 -2.86 15.15
CA LEU A 123 -1.63 -2.79 15.24
C LEU A 123 -2.33 -3.40 14.03
N ALA A 124 -1.75 -3.29 12.84
CA ALA A 124 -2.33 -3.83 11.61
C ALA A 124 -2.23 -5.36 11.51
N GLN A 125 -1.35 -6.02 12.29
CA GLN A 125 -1.05 -7.45 12.14
C GLN A 125 -2.29 -8.35 12.10
N VAL A 126 -3.26 -8.14 12.97
CA VAL A 126 -4.46 -8.98 13.05
C VAL A 126 -5.24 -8.93 11.74
N ALA A 127 -5.48 -7.71 11.22
CA ALA A 127 -6.19 -7.52 9.96
C ALA A 127 -5.40 -8.10 8.77
N LEU A 128 -4.08 -7.91 8.75
CA LEU A 128 -3.22 -8.46 7.71
C LEU A 128 -3.24 -10.00 7.71
N ARG A 129 -3.12 -10.64 8.88
CA ARG A 129 -3.18 -12.09 9.02
C ARG A 129 -4.52 -12.65 8.57
N ALA A 130 -5.63 -12.03 8.99
CA ALA A 130 -6.96 -12.46 8.58
C ALA A 130 -7.09 -12.51 7.06
N ARG A 131 -6.62 -11.46 6.35
CA ARG A 131 -6.64 -11.40 4.89
C ARG A 131 -5.73 -12.43 4.24
N LEU A 132 -4.54 -12.67 4.79
CA LEU A 132 -3.63 -13.68 4.24
C LEU A 132 -4.23 -15.08 4.37
N CYS A 133 -4.90 -15.38 5.48
CA CYS A 133 -5.60 -16.65 5.69
C CYS A 133 -6.77 -16.88 4.72
N GLU A 134 -7.36 -15.84 4.13
CA GLU A 134 -8.38 -15.99 3.07
C GLU A 134 -7.80 -16.60 1.78
N VAL A 135 -6.48 -16.52 1.58
CA VAL A 135 -5.80 -16.96 0.35
C VAL A 135 -4.99 -18.23 0.57
N SER A 136 -4.31 -18.35 1.71
CA SER A 136 -3.53 -19.53 2.04
C SER A 136 -3.40 -19.71 3.55
N PRO A 137 -3.31 -20.96 4.04
CA PRO A 137 -3.00 -21.18 5.44
C PRO A 137 -1.63 -20.57 5.80
N PRO A 138 -1.43 -20.13 7.05
CA PRO A 138 -0.12 -19.64 7.49
C PRO A 138 0.92 -20.75 7.35
N PRO A 139 2.11 -20.47 6.81
CA PRO A 139 3.18 -21.46 6.72
C PRO A 139 3.63 -21.89 8.12
N ALA A 140 4.19 -23.10 8.22
CA ALA A 140 4.84 -23.54 9.45
C ALA A 140 5.96 -22.56 9.83
N CYS A 141 5.92 -22.07 11.07
CA CYS A 141 6.85 -21.08 11.58
C CYS A 141 7.14 -21.39 13.05
N GLU A 142 8.41 -21.62 13.39
CA GLU A 142 8.85 -21.87 14.77
C GLU A 142 9.08 -20.58 15.56
N ASP A 143 9.03 -19.42 14.90
CA ASP A 143 9.28 -18.15 15.53
C ASP A 143 8.12 -17.78 16.47
N ALA A 144 8.45 -17.50 17.74
CA ALA A 144 7.47 -17.06 18.72
C ALA A 144 6.97 -15.63 18.48
N VAL A 145 7.68 -14.83 17.67
CA VAL A 145 7.34 -13.43 17.40
C VAL A 145 6.22 -13.36 16.35
N PRO A 146 5.03 -12.81 16.69
CA PRO A 146 3.90 -12.76 15.76
C PRO A 146 4.17 -12.02 14.45
N LEU A 147 5.03 -10.98 14.51
CA LEU A 147 5.42 -10.21 13.33
C LEU A 147 6.32 -11.02 12.40
N ALA A 148 7.17 -11.89 12.94
CA ALA A 148 8.02 -12.77 12.15
C ALA A 148 7.17 -13.78 11.37
N GLN A 149 6.20 -14.39 12.05
CA GLN A 149 5.21 -15.28 11.43
C GLN A 149 4.43 -14.57 10.30
N LEU A 150 3.96 -13.34 10.54
CA LEU A 150 3.28 -12.54 9.52
C LEU A 150 4.20 -12.28 8.31
N VAL A 151 5.46 -11.91 8.56
CA VAL A 151 6.46 -11.68 7.51
C VAL A 151 6.72 -12.94 6.68
N GLN A 152 6.75 -14.11 7.31
CA GLN A 152 6.87 -15.38 6.58
C GLN A 152 5.63 -15.68 5.73
N HIS A 153 4.42 -15.47 6.26
CA HIS A 153 3.19 -15.66 5.50
C HIS A 153 3.12 -14.71 4.30
N LEU A 154 3.49 -13.44 4.49
CA LEU A 154 3.60 -12.47 3.40
C LEU A 154 4.59 -12.90 2.32
N ARG A 155 5.75 -13.45 2.71
CA ARG A 155 6.73 -13.99 1.74
C ARG A 155 6.16 -15.18 0.98
N ALA A 156 5.47 -16.10 1.65
CA ALA A 156 4.86 -17.26 1.00
C ALA A 156 3.81 -16.83 -0.04
N VAL A 157 2.95 -15.86 0.30
CA VAL A 157 1.97 -15.30 -0.65
C VAL A 157 2.66 -14.53 -1.77
N ALA A 158 3.73 -13.79 -1.48
CA ALA A 158 4.46 -13.01 -2.47
C ALA A 158 5.35 -13.84 -3.40
N ALA A 159 5.80 -15.03 -2.98
CA ALA A 159 6.65 -15.90 -3.81
C ALA A 159 5.94 -16.37 -5.09
N ALA A 160 4.61 -16.31 -5.14
CA ALA A 160 3.82 -16.60 -6.32
C ALA A 160 3.72 -15.43 -7.31
N GLU A 161 4.33 -14.27 -7.02
CA GLU A 161 4.15 -13.02 -7.76
C GLU A 161 5.51 -12.45 -8.20
N GLU A 162 5.61 -11.92 -9.43
CA GLU A 162 6.85 -11.34 -10.00
C GLU A 162 7.20 -9.94 -9.43
N ARG A 163 6.86 -9.65 -8.17
CA ARG A 163 7.10 -8.35 -7.52
C ARG A 163 8.07 -8.48 -6.36
N GLU A 164 8.99 -7.52 -6.26
CA GLU A 164 10.11 -7.59 -5.31
C GLU A 164 9.72 -7.38 -3.83
N CYS A 165 8.68 -6.60 -3.54
CA CYS A 165 8.32 -6.20 -2.18
C CYS A 165 7.02 -6.89 -1.70
N PRO A 166 7.07 -7.78 -0.68
CA PRO A 166 5.87 -8.45 -0.16
C PRO A 166 4.77 -7.51 0.36
N PHE A 167 5.15 -6.35 0.91
CA PHE A 167 4.18 -5.34 1.31
C PHE A 167 3.48 -4.69 0.11
N ALA A 168 4.18 -4.47 -1.00
CA ALA A 168 3.55 -3.99 -2.22
C ALA A 168 2.63 -5.06 -2.81
N VAL A 169 3.06 -6.32 -2.82
CA VAL A 169 2.23 -7.47 -3.24
C VAL A 169 0.94 -7.53 -2.43
N PHE A 170 1.01 -7.39 -1.11
CA PHE A 170 -0.19 -7.37 -0.27
C PHE A 170 -1.16 -6.27 -0.71
N GLN A 171 -0.68 -5.03 -0.82
CA GLN A 171 -1.52 -3.87 -1.19
C GLN A 171 -2.13 -4.01 -2.59
N TYR A 172 -1.38 -4.65 -3.49
CA TYR A 172 -1.82 -5.01 -4.83
C TYR A 172 -2.91 -6.08 -4.77
N ARG A 173 -2.63 -7.25 -4.22
CA ARG A 173 -3.52 -8.41 -4.23
C ARG A 173 -4.84 -8.15 -3.52
N PHE A 174 -4.79 -7.61 -2.31
CA PHE A 174 -5.98 -7.38 -1.48
C PHE A 174 -6.67 -6.05 -1.75
N GLN A 175 -6.10 -5.23 -2.62
CA GLN A 175 -6.57 -3.88 -2.93
C GLN A 175 -6.73 -2.95 -1.69
N GLN A 176 -6.02 -3.22 -0.59
CA GLN A 176 -6.15 -2.53 0.70
C GLN A 176 -4.85 -1.86 1.16
N HIS A 177 -4.96 -0.85 2.03
CA HIS A 177 -3.81 -0.23 2.67
C HIS A 177 -3.17 -1.15 3.70
N LEU A 178 -1.84 -1.26 3.68
CA LEU A 178 -1.09 -2.14 4.59
C LEU A 178 -1.26 -1.74 6.07
N LEU A 179 -1.44 -0.44 6.35
CA LEU A 179 -1.40 0.12 7.71
C LEU A 179 -2.76 0.63 8.22
N GLY A 180 -3.85 0.22 7.56
CA GLY A 180 -5.20 0.77 7.77
C GLY A 180 -5.48 1.98 6.90
#